data_AF-A0A1A9D5P4-F1
#
_entry.id   AF-A0A1A9D5P4-F1
#
_cell.length_a   1.000
_cell.length_b   1.000
_cell.length_c   1.000
_cell.angle_alpha   90.00
_cell.angle_beta   90.00
_cell.angle_gamma   90.00
#
_symmetry.space_group_name_H-M   'P 1'
#
loop_
_entity.id
_entity.type
_entity.pdbx_description
1 polymer ?
#
loop_
_entity_poly.entity_id
_entity_poly.type
_entity_poly.pdbx_seq_one_letter_code
_entity_poly.pdbx_strand_id
1 'polypeptide(L)' 'MTTTTGTDWQRWQTSWDRQQEWYMPDREERFRVMLDTVEAVAGPTPRVLDLACGTGSVSDRLLRRLPGPPVRAWTSTRRS' A
#
# COMPACT_ATOMS: atom_id res chain seq x y z
N MET A 1 -29.75 13.65 4.01
CA MET A 1 -28.35 13.73 3.53
C MET A 1 -27.45 13.51 4.75
N THR A 2 -27.17 12.24 5.05
CA THR A 2 -26.46 11.82 6.26
C THR A 2 -24.97 11.78 5.96
N THR A 3 -24.23 12.79 6.42
CA THR A 3 -22.77 12.77 6.41
C THR A 3 -22.29 11.76 7.44
N THR A 4 -21.90 10.57 7.00
CA THR A 4 -21.19 9.62 7.85
C THR A 4 -19.86 10.24 8.24
N THR A 5 -19.73 10.68 9.49
CA THR A 5 -18.47 11.14 10.10
C THR A 5 -17.54 9.95 10.38
N GLY A 6 -17.33 9.09 9.39
CA GLY A 6 -16.19 8.19 9.40
C GLY A 6 -14.97 9.01 9.01
N THR A 7 -13.90 8.94 9.77
CA THR A 7 -12.62 9.54 9.36
C THR A 7 -12.35 9.16 7.91
N ASP A 8 -12.20 10.15 7.02
CA ASP A 8 -11.90 9.93 5.60
C ASP A 8 -10.44 9.46 5.47
N TRP A 9 -10.25 8.19 5.79
CA TRP A 9 -8.94 7.54 5.82
C TRP A 9 -8.30 7.54 4.44
N GLN A 10 -9.10 7.50 3.36
CA GLN A 10 -8.58 7.60 1.99
C GLN A 10 -7.99 8.99 1.71
N ARG A 11 -8.64 10.07 2.14
CA ARG A 11 -8.05 11.41 2.06
C ARG A 11 -6.77 11.51 2.86
N TRP A 12 -6.77 10.99 4.08
CA TRP A 12 -5.58 11.01 4.93
C TRP A 12 -4.41 10.23 4.29
N GLN A 13 -4.68 9.06 3.72
CA GLN A 13 -3.73 8.26 2.97
C GLN A 13 -3.14 9.01 1.77
N THR A 14 -4.01 9.69 1.01
CA THR A 14 -3.60 10.47 -0.17
C THR A 14 -2.73 11.66 0.24
N SER A 15 -3.09 12.36 1.31
CA SER A 15 -2.29 13.45 1.86
C SER A 15 -0.93 12.98 2.36
N TRP A 16 -0.86 11.79 2.96
CA TRP A 16 0.40 11.17 3.36
C TRP A 16 1.27 10.80 2.16
N ASP A 17 0.69 10.17 1.13
CA ASP A 17 1.43 9.80 -0.08
C ASP A 17 2.01 11.02 -0.78
N ARG A 18 1.23 12.11 -0.87
CA ARG A 18 1.69 13.38 -1.43
C ARG A 18 2.81 14.02 -0.62
N GLN A 19 2.78 13.93 0.71
CA GLN A 19 3.87 14.41 1.55
C GLN A 19 5.17 13.62 1.29
N GLN A 20 5.08 12.30 1.11
CA GLN A 20 6.25 11.45 0.87
C GLN A 20 6.86 11.63 -0.52
N GLU A 21 6.05 11.93 -1.54
CA GLU A 21 6.52 12.22 -2.90
C GLU A 21 7.48 13.42 -2.96
N TRP A 22 7.26 14.46 -2.14
CA TRP A 22 8.18 15.60 -2.04
C TRP A 22 9.58 15.21 -1.54
N TYR A 23 9.68 14.17 -0.72
CA TYR A 23 10.97 13.66 -0.24
C TYR A 23 11.60 12.64 -1.20
N MET A 24 10.79 12.02 -2.06
CA MET A 24 11.21 10.97 -2.99
C MET A 24 10.46 11.15 -4.32
N PRO A 25 10.97 11.98 -5.24
CA PRO A 25 10.27 12.35 -6.47
C PRO A 25 9.83 11.16 -7.33
N ASP A 26 10.64 10.10 -7.37
CA ASP A 26 10.36 8.89 -8.15
C ASP A 26 9.64 7.80 -7.35
N ARG A 27 8.88 8.17 -6.31
CA ARG A 27 8.27 7.21 -5.38
C ARG A 27 7.27 6.28 -6.05
N GLU A 28 6.43 6.79 -6.94
CA GLU A 28 5.49 5.95 -7.70
C GLU A 28 6.21 4.99 -8.65
N GLU A 29 7.26 5.47 -9.33
CA GLU A 29 8.04 4.63 -10.23
C GLU A 29 8.75 3.50 -9.46
N ARG A 30 9.29 3.81 -8.29
CA ARG A 30 9.86 2.79 -7.40
C ARG A 30 8.82 1.77 -6.95
N PHE A 31 7.60 2.20 -6.62
CA PHE A 31 6.52 1.25 -6.32
C PHE A 31 6.18 0.37 -7.52
N ARG A 32 6.09 0.95 -8.72
CA ARG A 32 5.83 0.20 -9.95
C ARG A 32 6.88 -0.90 -10.15
N VAL A 33 8.16 -0.57 -10.06
CA VAL A 33 9.27 -1.53 -10.20
C VAL A 33 9.25 -2.60 -9.10
N MET A 34 8.97 -2.23 -7.84
CA MET A 34 8.82 -3.20 -6.76
C MET A 34 7.69 -4.21 -7.06
N LEU A 35 6.53 -3.72 -7.50
CA LEU A 35 5.38 -4.57 -7.82
C LEU A 35 5.62 -5.42 -9.08
N ASP A 36 6.28 -4.87 -10.10
CA ASP A 36 6.70 -5.64 -11.29
C ASP A 36 7.60 -6.81 -10.88
N THR A 37 8.52 -6.56 -9.95
CA THR A 37 9.44 -7.59 -9.43
C THR A 37 8.68 -8.67 -8.67
N VAL A 38 7.71 -8.29 -7.83
CA VAL A 38 6.86 -9.25 -7.10
C VAL A 38 6.05 -10.11 -8.07
N GLU A 39 5.41 -9.50 -9.05
CA GLU A 39 4.61 -10.21 -10.07
C GLU A 39 5.49 -11.18 -10.89
N ALA A 40 6.67 -10.74 -11.31
CA ALA A 40 7.60 -11.55 -12.09
C ALA A 40 8.11 -12.78 -11.31
N VAL A 41 8.32 -12.65 -9.99
CA VAL A 41 8.91 -13.71 -9.15
C VAL A 41 7.85 -14.63 -8.54
N ALA A 42 6.70 -14.09 -8.15
CA ALA A 42 5.67 -14.82 -7.39
C ALA A 42 4.38 -15.11 -8.19
N GLY A 43 4.30 -14.63 -9.44
CA GLY A 43 3.14 -14.80 -10.30
C GLY A 43 2.00 -13.81 -9.99
N PRO A 44 0.85 -13.95 -10.69
CA PRO A 44 -0.24 -12.96 -10.65
C PRO A 44 -1.10 -13.01 -9.38
N THR A 45 -1.00 -14.06 -8.56
CA THR A 45 -1.81 -14.24 -7.33
C THR A 45 -0.96 -14.54 -6.09
N PRO A 46 0.02 -13.69 -5.77
CA PRO A 46 0.97 -13.96 -4.70
C PRO A 46 0.33 -13.80 -3.32
N ARG A 47 0.77 -14.61 -2.35
CA ARG A 47 0.49 -14.35 -0.92
C ARG A 47 1.54 -13.37 -0.40
N VAL A 48 1.12 -12.18 -0.01
CA VAL A 48 2.05 -11.10 0.36
C VAL A 48 1.95 -10.74 1.84
N LEU A 49 3.12 -10.59 2.47
CA LEU A 49 3.31 -9.98 3.78
C LEU A 49 4.04 -8.64 3.59
N ASP A 50 3.34 -7.53 3.83
CA ASP A 50 3.89 -6.18 3.78
C ASP A 50 4.49 -5.82 5.15
N LEU A 51 5.82 -5.73 5.20
CA LEU A 51 6.59 -5.41 6.40
C LEU A 51 6.85 -3.91 6.49
N ALA A 52 6.69 -3.37 7.70
CA ALA A 52 6.77 -1.93 7.94
C ALA A 52 5.76 -1.15 7.07
N CYS A 53 4.56 -1.69 6.93
CA CYS A 53 3.55 -1.21 5.98
C CYS A 53 3.09 0.24 6.24
N GLY A 54 3.36 0.77 7.45
CA GLY A 54 3.03 2.14 7.82
C GLY A 54 1.54 2.43 7.59
N THR A 55 1.25 3.40 6.72
CA THR A 55 -0.11 3.79 6.32
C THR A 55 -0.70 2.89 5.22
N GLY A 56 0.10 2.02 4.60
CA GLY A 56 -0.37 1.00 3.66
C GLY A 56 -0.21 1.37 2.18
N SER A 57 0.63 2.36 1.84
CA SER A 57 0.81 2.83 0.46
C SER A 57 1.19 1.72 -0.54
N VAL A 58 2.05 0.79 -0.13
CA VAL A 58 2.48 -0.35 -0.97
C VAL A 58 1.36 -1.39 -1.08
N SER A 59 0.80 -1.81 0.06
CA SER A 59 -0.35 -2.73 0.13
C SER A 59 -1.53 -2.28 -0.73
N ASP A 60 -1.88 -1.00 -0.69
CA ASP A 60 -3.00 -0.42 -1.44
C ASP A 60 -2.78 -0.48 -2.96
N ARG A 61 -1.55 -0.21 -3.43
CA ARG A 61 -1.17 -0.34 -4.84
C ARG A 61 -1.10 -1.80 -5.28
N LEU A 62 -0.57 -2.67 -4.43
CA LEU A 62 -0.51 -4.10 -4.67
C LEU A 62 -1.91 -4.71 -4.84
N LEU A 63 -2.84 -4.40 -3.95
CA LEU A 63 -4.22 -4.93 -4.01
C LEU A 63 -4.98 -4.45 -5.25
N ARG A 64 -4.72 -3.22 -5.71
CA ARG A 64 -5.28 -2.71 -6.98
C ARG A 64 -4.71 -3.41 -8.20
N ARG A 65 -3.41 -3.76 -8.18
CA ARG A 65 -2.71 -4.36 -9.33
C ARG A 65 -2.89 -5.87 -9.42
N LEU A 66 -2.78 -6.56 -8.29
CA LEU A 66 -2.84 -8.02 -8.18
C LEU A 66 -3.99 -8.37 -7.21
N PRO A 67 -5.25 -8.40 -7.69
CA PRO A 67 -6.41 -8.77 -6.88
C PRO A 67 -6.40 -10.29 -6.62
N GLY A 68 -5.46 -10.73 -5.78
CA GLY A 68 -5.25 -12.12 -5.41
C GLY A 68 -5.65 -12.40 -3.96
N PRO A 69 -5.04 -13.41 -3.30
CA PRO A 69 -5.31 -13.71 -1.90
C PRO A 69 -4.96 -12.52 -0.98
N PRO A 70 -5.53 -12.48 0.25
CA PRO A 70 -5.42 -11.31 1.12
C PRO A 70 -3.97 -10.95 1.49
N VAL A 71 -3.65 -9.67 1.41
CA VAL A 71 -2.38 -9.08 1.88
C VAL A 71 -2.41 -8.96 3.40
N ARG A 72 -1.34 -9.42 4.06
CA ARG A 72 -1.14 -9.21 5.51
C ARG A 72 -0.20 -8.04 5.72
N ALA A 73 -0.63 -7.05 6.48
CA ALA A 73 0.12 -5.84 6.74
C ALA A 73 0.65 -5.84 8.18
N TRP A 74 1.95 -5.57 8.36
CA TRP A 74 2.64 -5.58 9.64
C TRP A 74 3.32 -4.24 9.95
N THR A 75 3.10 -3.74 11.16
CA THR A 75 3.77 -2.54 11.72
C THR A 75 4.41 -2.91 13.06
N SER A 76 5.40 -2.13 13.50
CA SER A 76 6.09 -2.35 14.79
C SER A 76 5.17 -2.35 16.01
N THR A 77 3.98 -1.76 15.89
CA THR A 77 2.94 -1.72 16.92
C THR A 77 2.04 -2.95 16.95
N ARG A 78 2.06 -3.81 15.94
CA ARG A 78 1.40 -5.13 15.96
C ARG A 78 2.39 -6.20 16.44
N ARG A 79 2.55 -6.30 17.76
CA ARG A 79 3.08 -7.54 18.34
C ARG A 79 1.95 -8.59 18.38
N SER A 80 2.38 -9.83 18.09
CA SER A 80 1.67 -11.11 18.10
C SER A 80 0.54 -11.23 19.13
#